data_AF-A0A6L8HAF7-F1
#
_entry.id   AF-A0A6L8HAF7-F1
#
_cell.length_a   1.000
_cell.length_b   1.000
_cell.length_c   1.000
_cell.angle_alpha   90.00
_cell.angle_beta   90.00
_cell.angle_gamma   90.00
#
_symmetry.space_group_name_H-M   'P 1'
#
loop_
_entity.id
_entity.type
_entity.pdbx_description
1 polymer ?
#
loop_
_entity_poly.entity_id
_entity_poly.type
_entity_poly.pdbx_seq_one_letter_code
_entity_poly.pdbx_strand_id
1 'polypeptide(L)'
;MFDTALTVVNDAAQADAAATSTGLSLLGAGIGAGLAAIGAGLGIGRIGEGATQGIARQPEAAGEIRAMAILLAALVEGAALVAILVAILFKFV
;
A
#
# COMPACT_ATOMS: atom_id res chain seq x y z
N MET A 1 15.23 0.37 -47.91
CA MET A 1 13.81 -0.05 -47.96
C MET A 1 13.55 -1.30 -47.11
N PHE A 2 14.38 -2.35 -47.19
CA PHE A 2 14.26 -3.53 -46.31
C PHE A 2 14.53 -3.22 -44.82
N ASP A 3 15.51 -2.36 -44.55
CA ASP A 3 15.88 -1.92 -43.20
C ASP A 3 14.74 -1.15 -42.50
N THR A 4 14.12 -0.22 -43.21
CA THR A 4 12.93 0.53 -42.73
C THR A 4 11.71 -0.37 -42.48
N ALA A 5 11.55 -1.45 -43.25
CA ALA A 5 10.47 -2.41 -43.01
C ALA A 5 10.75 -3.26 -41.75
N LEU A 6 12.01 -3.63 -41.52
CA LEU A 6 12.43 -4.37 -40.34
C LEU A 6 12.30 -3.52 -39.05
N THR A 7 12.62 -2.22 -39.11
CA THR A 7 12.45 -1.31 -37.97
C THR A 7 10.98 -1.13 -37.60
N VAL A 8 10.08 -0.98 -38.58
CA VAL A 8 8.62 -0.85 -38.33
C VAL A 8 8.04 -2.11 -37.69
N VAL A 9 8.50 -3.30 -38.11
CA VAL A 9 8.09 -4.58 -37.49
C VAL A 9 8.62 -4.69 -36.06
N ASN A 10 9.85 -4.23 -35.79
CA ASN A 10 10.44 -4.26 -34.46
C ASN A 10 9.77 -3.25 -33.51
N ASP A 11 9.41 -2.06 -33.99
CA ASP A 11 8.71 -1.03 -33.20
C ASP A 11 7.31 -1.49 -32.78
N ALA A 12 6.57 -2.17 -33.67
CA ALA A 12 5.27 -2.75 -33.35
C ALA A 12 5.37 -3.84 -32.27
N ALA A 13 6.44 -4.65 -32.30
CA ALA A 13 6.68 -5.67 -31.28
C ALA A 13 7.10 -5.06 -29.92
N GLN A 14 7.87 -3.96 -29.92
CA GLN A 14 8.29 -3.26 -28.70
C GLN A 14 7.11 -2.54 -28.00
N ALA A 15 6.15 -2.02 -28.77
CA ALA A 15 4.98 -1.33 -28.25
C ALA A 15 4.06 -2.24 -27.40
N ASP A 16 3.86 -3.48 -27.82
CA ASP A 16 3.04 -4.48 -27.09
C ASP A 16 3.72 -4.95 -25.79
N ALA A 17 5.04 -5.13 -25.82
CA ALA A 17 5.84 -5.47 -24.65
C ALA A 17 5.78 -4.36 -23.57
N ALA A 18 5.86 -3.08 -23.99
CA ALA A 18 5.75 -1.94 -23.08
C ALA A 18 4.35 -1.85 -22.43
N ALA A 19 3.28 -2.05 -23.20
CA ALA A 19 1.91 -2.05 -22.68
C ALA A 19 1.66 -3.17 -21.65
N THR A 20 2.17 -4.37 -21.91
CA THR A 20 2.05 -5.52 -21.00
C THR A 20 2.81 -5.29 -19.70
N SER A 21 4.03 -4.73 -19.78
CA SER A 21 4.85 -4.42 -18.60
C SER A 21 4.19 -3.37 -17.69
N THR A 22 3.56 -2.35 -18.28
CA THR A 22 2.80 -1.32 -17.55
C THR A 22 1.54 -1.92 -16.91
N GLY A 23 0.84 -2.83 -17.61
CA GLY A 23 -0.32 -3.52 -17.06
C GLY A 23 0.02 -4.34 -15.81
N LEU A 24 1.14 -5.06 -15.84
CA LEU A 24 1.61 -5.88 -14.72
C LEU A 24 2.11 -5.02 -13.54
N SER A 25 2.79 -3.90 -13.81
CA SER A 25 3.27 -2.99 -12.75
C SER A 25 2.10 -2.34 -12.00
N LEU A 26 1.06 -1.91 -12.72
CA LEU A 26 -0.16 -1.34 -12.12
C LEU A 26 -0.96 -2.39 -11.33
N LEU A 27 -1.01 -3.64 -11.81
CA LEU A 27 -1.65 -4.73 -11.08
C LEU A 27 -0.91 -5.00 -9.76
N GLY A 28 0.42 -5.09 -9.80
CA GLY A 28 1.26 -5.25 -8.61
C GLY A 28 1.09 -4.11 -7.62
N ALA A 29 1.05 -2.86 -8.11
CA ALA A 29 0.78 -1.67 -7.31
C ALA A 29 -0.59 -1.74 -6.60
N GLY A 30 -1.64 -2.12 -7.33
CA GLY A 30 -2.99 -2.24 -6.77
C GLY A 30 -3.09 -3.32 -5.69
N ILE A 31 -2.50 -4.49 -5.94
CA ILE A 31 -2.47 -5.59 -4.96
C ILE A 31 -1.67 -5.19 -3.72
N GLY A 32 -0.48 -4.61 -3.92
CA GLY A 32 0.39 -4.17 -2.81
C GLY A 32 -0.28 -3.12 -1.92
N ALA A 33 -0.89 -2.10 -2.51
CA ALA A 33 -1.62 -1.07 -1.79
C ALA A 33 -2.85 -1.63 -1.04
N GLY A 34 -3.60 -2.55 -1.68
CA GLY A 34 -4.76 -3.19 -1.06
C GLY A 34 -4.39 -4.05 0.16
N LEU A 35 -3.31 -4.84 0.06
CA LEU A 35 -2.81 -5.64 1.18
C LEU A 35 -2.30 -4.78 2.33
N ALA A 36 -1.61 -3.68 2.02
CA ALA A 36 -1.17 -2.71 3.03
C ALA A 36 -2.37 -2.10 3.78
N ALA A 37 -3.42 -1.69 3.06
CA ALA A 37 -4.64 -1.14 3.66
C ALA A 37 -5.37 -2.15 4.55
N ILE A 38 -5.46 -3.42 4.13
CA ILE A 38 -6.05 -4.49 4.95
C ILE A 38 -5.25 -4.70 6.24
N GLY A 39 -3.92 -4.78 6.13
CA GLY A 39 -3.05 -4.94 7.31
C GLY A 39 -3.18 -3.79 8.30
N ALA A 40 -3.22 -2.55 7.79
CA ALA A 40 -3.42 -1.35 8.61
C ALA A 40 -4.79 -1.35 9.32
N GLY A 41 -5.86 -1.63 8.58
CA GLY A 41 -7.22 -1.68 9.12
C GLY A 41 -7.38 -2.71 10.23
N LEU A 42 -6.80 -3.91 10.06
CA LEU A 42 -6.81 -4.95 11.09
C LEU A 42 -5.97 -4.56 12.31
N GLY A 43 -4.79 -3.95 12.10
CA GLY A 43 -3.93 -3.48 13.19
C GLY A 43 -4.61 -2.42 14.05
N ILE A 44 -5.13 -1.36 13.41
CA ILE A 44 -5.82 -0.25 14.09
C ILE A 44 -7.11 -0.73 14.76
N GLY A 45 -7.87 -1.63 14.11
CA GLY A 45 -9.08 -2.22 14.70
C GLY A 45 -8.81 -2.91 16.03
N ARG A 46 -7.74 -3.72 16.11
CA ARG A 46 -7.32 -4.40 17.35
C ARG A 46 -6.83 -3.44 18.42
N ILE A 47 -6.12 -2.38 18.03
CA ILE A 47 -5.69 -1.32 18.95
C ILE A 47 -6.93 -0.62 19.55
N GLY A 48 -7.91 -0.28 18.71
CA GLY A 48 -9.16 0.35 19.15
C GLY A 48 -9.98 -0.54 20.09
N GLU A 49 -10.07 -1.84 19.80
CA GLU A 49 -10.71 -2.81 20.68
C GLU A 49 -10.01 -2.88 22.04
N GLY A 50 -8.69 -3.02 22.07
CA GLY A 50 -7.92 -3.06 23.31
C GLY A 50 -8.05 -1.77 24.13
N ALA A 51 -8.00 -0.62 23.47
CA ALA A 51 -8.14 0.68 24.11
C ALA A 51 -9.54 0.89 24.71
N THR A 52 -10.60 0.55 23.97
CA THR A 52 -11.99 0.71 24.45
C THR A 52 -12.28 -0.21 25.63
N GLN A 53 -11.84 -1.47 25.58
CA GLN A 53 -11.96 -2.39 26.72
C GLN A 53 -11.13 -1.96 27.93
N GLY A 54 -9.93 -1.44 27.71
CA GLY A 54 -9.07 -0.90 28.78
C GLY A 54 -9.73 0.28 29.49
N ILE A 55 -10.24 1.25 28.71
CA ILE A 55 -10.94 2.44 29.24
C ILE A 55 -12.21 2.04 30.00
N ALA A 56 -12.96 1.04 29.50
CA ALA A 56 -14.17 0.57 30.18
C ALA A 56 -13.87 -0.07 31.55
N ARG A 57 -12.71 -0.70 31.72
CA ARG A 57 -12.29 -1.32 32.98
C ARG A 57 -11.63 -0.33 33.95
N GLN A 58 -10.91 0.67 33.44
CA GLN A 58 -10.15 1.66 34.20
C GLN A 58 -10.35 3.06 33.60
N PRO A 59 -11.50 3.71 33.89
CA PRO A 59 -11.80 5.03 33.34
C PRO A 59 -10.83 6.13 33.80
N GLU A 60 -10.22 5.98 34.97
CA GLU A 60 -9.20 6.87 35.52
C GLU A 60 -7.92 6.91 34.66
N ALA A 61 -7.59 5.81 33.97
CA ALA A 61 -6.43 5.71 33.09
C ALA A 61 -6.74 6.08 31.62
N ALA A 62 -7.95 6.57 31.32
CA ALA A 62 -8.41 6.74 29.95
C ALA A 62 -7.51 7.66 29.09
N GLY A 63 -6.94 8.70 29.70
CA GLY A 63 -5.99 9.60 29.03
C GLY A 63 -4.73 8.88 28.57
N GLU A 64 -4.13 8.09 29.46
CA GLU A 64 -2.90 7.33 29.19
C GLU A 64 -3.14 6.21 28.16
N ILE A 65 -4.26 5.48 28.29
CA ILE A 65 -4.65 4.43 27.33
C ILE A 65 -4.85 5.03 25.93
N ARG A 66 -5.52 6.18 25.80
CA ARG A 66 -5.68 6.86 24.51
C ARG A 66 -4.35 7.31 23.92
N ALA A 67 -3.44 7.86 24.74
CA ALA A 67 -2.13 8.27 24.28
C ALA A 67 -1.32 7.08 23.72
N MET A 68 -1.32 5.95 24.42
CA MET A 68 -0.67 4.73 23.95
C MET A 68 -1.35 4.16 22.70
N ALA A 69 -2.68 4.17 22.62
CA ALA A 69 -3.41 3.73 21.44
C ALA A 69 -3.08 4.58 20.20
N ILE A 70 -2.98 5.90 20.34
CA ILE A 70 -2.58 6.80 19.24
C ILE A 70 -1.14 6.52 18.80
N LEU A 71 -0.21 6.31 19.74
CA LEU A 71 1.18 5.97 19.41
C LEU A 71 1.28 4.66 18.63
N LEU A 72 0.56 3.62 19.07
CA LEU A 72 0.50 2.34 18.36
C LEU A 72 -0.16 2.48 16.99
N ALA A 73 -1.26 3.23 16.89
CA ALA A 73 -1.94 3.48 15.62
C ALA A 73 -1.03 4.24 14.65
N ALA A 74 -0.29 5.24 15.12
CA ALA A 74 0.68 5.98 14.32
C ALA A 74 1.83 5.09 13.82
N LEU A 75 2.25 4.10 14.60
CA LEU A 75 3.28 3.15 14.19
C LEU A 75 2.78 2.20 13.09
N VAL A 76 1.52 1.76 13.18
CA VAL A 76 0.85 0.97 12.14
C VAL A 76 0.67 1.81 10.86
N GLU A 77 0.18 3.04 10.98
CA GLU A 77 0.04 3.97 9.84
C GLU A 77 1.38 4.29 9.19
N GLY A 78 2.43 4.51 9.98
CA GLY A 78 3.78 4.74 9.46
C GLY A 78 4.26 3.60 8.56
N ALA A 79 4.06 2.35 8.98
CA ALA A 79 4.39 1.19 8.16
C ALA A 79 3.48 1.06 6.91
N ALA A 80 2.18 1.32 7.07
CA ALA A 80 1.21 1.25 5.97
C ALA A 80 1.48 2.29 4.88
N LEU A 81 1.80 3.53 5.26
CA LEU A 81 2.13 4.61 4.34
C LEU A 81 3.41 4.32 3.56
N VAL A 82 4.44 3.74 4.20
CA VAL A 82 5.65 3.30 3.50
C VAL A 82 5.32 2.21 2.47
N ALA A 83 4.49 1.23 2.83
CA ALA A 83 4.09 0.17 1.91
C ALA A 83 3.26 0.70 0.72
N ILE A 84 2.30 1.60 0.97
CA ILE A 84 1.49 2.25 -0.07
C ILE A 84 2.37 3.12 -0.97
N LEU A 85 3.33 3.85 -0.39
CA LEU A 85 4.29 4.65 -1.16
C LEU A 85 5.08 3.76 -2.12
N VAL A 86 5.65 2.66 -1.63
CA VAL A 86 6.37 1.69 -2.46
C VAL A 86 5.46 1.13 -3.55
N ALA A 87 4.22 0.76 -3.24
CA ALA A 87 3.27 0.26 -4.22
C ALA A 87 2.99 1.30 -5.34
N ILE A 88 2.81 2.57 -4.99
CA ILE A 88 2.58 3.64 -5.95
C ILE A 88 3.84 3.94 -6.79
N LEU A 89 5.05 3.72 -6.28
CA LEU A 89 6.28 3.90 -7.07
C LEU A 89 6.31 3.00 -8.31
N PHE A 90 5.70 1.81 -8.29
CA PHE A 90 5.56 0.93 -9.46
C PHE A 90 4.71 1.50 -10.60
N LYS A 91 3.97 2.60 -10.36
CA LYS A 91 3.32 3.36 -11.43
C LYS A 91 4.31 4.22 -12.22
N PHE A 92 5.45 4.57 -11.63
CA PHE A 92 6.41 5.55 -12.16
C PHE A 92 7.73 4.93 -12.64
N VAL A 93 7.98 3.66 -12.32
CA VAL A 93 9.11 2.87 -12.82
C VAL A 93 8.64 1.89 -13.88
#